data_AF-A0A820Q647-F1
#
_entry.id   AF-A0A820Q647-F1
#
_cell.length_a   1.000
_cell.length_b   1.000
_cell.length_c   1.000
_cell.angle_alpha   90.00
_cell.angle_beta   90.00
_cell.angle_gamma   90.00
#
_symmetry.space_group_name_H-M   'P 1'
#
loop_
_entity.id
_entity.type
_entity.pdbx_description
1 polymer ?
#
loop_
_entity_poly.entity_id
_entity_poly.type
_entity_poly.pdbx_seq_one_letter_code
_entity_poly.pdbx_strand_id
1 'polypeptide(L)'
;MNNNNHSKIQSENTMNSTMLARLEFPNHQPQQSNDDKLQLKNAWGTYFYKADKQRDWKQNVIYITSISYIEDFWSFYTHTYGLRDLSNGSDYILF
;
A
#
# COMPACT_ATOMS: atom_id res chain seq x y z
N MET A 1 -16.29 -66.28 -13.76
CA MET A 1 -15.11 -65.76 -13.08
C MET A 1 -15.50 -64.59 -12.19
N ASN A 2 -14.91 -64.61 -11.00
CA ASN A 2 -14.85 -63.62 -9.93
C ASN A 2 -14.72 -62.15 -10.42
N ASN A 3 -15.42 -61.20 -9.81
CA ASN A 3 -14.76 -60.31 -8.83
C ASN A 3 -15.68 -59.24 -8.24
N ASN A 4 -15.64 -59.20 -6.91
CA ASN A 4 -16.03 -58.14 -5.99
C ASN A 4 -15.45 -56.77 -6.41
N ASN A 5 -16.08 -55.66 -6.00
CA ASN A 5 -15.56 -54.90 -4.86
C ASN A 5 -16.39 -53.64 -4.53
N HIS A 6 -16.67 -53.56 -3.23
CA HIS A 6 -17.08 -52.39 -2.49
C HIS A 6 -16.07 -51.23 -2.59
N SER A 7 -16.56 -50.05 -2.18
CA SER A 7 -15.85 -48.85 -1.74
C SER A 7 -15.48 -47.85 -2.84
N LYS A 8 -15.49 -46.54 -2.64
CA LYS A 8 -15.99 -45.61 -1.62
C LYS A 8 -15.50 -44.26 -2.17
N ILE A 9 -16.39 -43.27 -2.24
CA ILE A 9 -16.13 -41.84 -2.04
C ILE A 9 -14.85 -41.30 -2.71
N GLN A 10 -15.02 -40.50 -3.76
CA GLN A 10 -14.19 -39.32 -4.03
C GLN A 10 -14.83 -38.52 -5.18
N SER A 11 -15.89 -37.78 -4.86
CA SER A 11 -16.46 -36.76 -5.75
C SER A 11 -16.44 -35.41 -5.02
N GLU A 12 -15.26 -34.92 -4.68
CA GLU A 12 -15.12 -33.60 -4.04
C GLU A 12 -13.71 -33.01 -4.13
N ASN A 13 -13.03 -33.16 -5.27
CA ASN A 13 -11.70 -32.53 -5.45
C ASN A 13 -11.44 -31.88 -6.81
N THR A 14 -12.47 -31.64 -7.62
CA THR A 14 -12.28 -31.03 -8.96
C THR A 14 -12.34 -29.49 -8.94
N MET A 15 -12.64 -28.84 -7.81
CA MET A 15 -12.63 -27.37 -7.72
C MET A 15 -11.30 -26.74 -7.30
N ASN A 16 -10.24 -27.52 -7.11
CA ASN A 16 -8.99 -26.98 -6.55
C ASN A 16 -7.86 -26.77 -7.57
N SER A 17 -8.01 -27.27 -8.81
CA SER A 17 -6.93 -27.18 -9.82
C SER A 17 -7.01 -25.95 -10.73
N THR A 18 -8.17 -25.28 -10.84
CA THR A 18 -8.34 -24.11 -11.74
C THR A 18 -8.21 -22.78 -11.00
N MET A 19 -8.42 -22.74 -9.68
CA MET A 19 -8.27 -21.52 -8.86
C MET A 19 -6.83 -21.25 -8.42
N LEU A 20 -5.95 -22.25 -8.42
CA LEU A 20 -4.54 -22.08 -8.05
C LEU A 20 -3.67 -21.48 -9.16
N ALA A 21 -4.17 -21.38 -10.39
CA ALA A 21 -3.47 -20.71 -11.49
C ALA A 21 -3.63 -19.18 -11.48
N ARG A 22 -4.42 -18.59 -10.56
CA ARG A 22 -4.85 -17.18 -10.68
C ARG A 22 -4.05 -16.14 -9.90
N LEU A 23 -3.11 -16.47 -9.00
CA LEU A 23 -2.41 -15.42 -8.22
C LEU A 23 -0.92 -15.68 -7.98
N GLU A 24 -0.21 -16.27 -8.94
CA GLU A 24 1.23 -15.99 -9.05
C GLU A 24 1.35 -14.65 -9.77
N PHE A 25 1.33 -13.55 -9.01
CA PHE A 25 1.69 -12.24 -9.55
C PHE A 25 3.18 -12.32 -9.92
N PRO A 26 3.55 -12.26 -11.22
CA PRO A 26 4.94 -12.20 -11.56
C PRO A 26 5.49 -10.93 -10.91
N ASN A 27 6.58 -11.08 -10.16
CA ASN A 27 7.23 -10.03 -9.38
C ASN A 27 7.94 -9.01 -10.30
N HIS A 28 7.23 -8.53 -11.32
CA HIS A 28 7.60 -7.37 -12.11
C HIS A 28 6.94 -6.19 -11.40
N GLN A 29 7.69 -5.54 -10.51
CA GLN A 29 7.49 -4.10 -10.40
C GLN A 29 7.63 -3.56 -11.83
N PRO A 30 6.59 -3.01 -12.47
CA PRO A 30 6.82 -2.27 -13.69
C PRO A 30 7.84 -1.20 -13.32
N GLN A 31 9.02 -1.25 -13.92
CA GLN A 31 9.93 -0.11 -13.89
C GLN A 31 9.24 0.97 -14.72
N GLN A 32 8.30 1.68 -14.09
CA GLN A 32 7.66 2.85 -14.66
C GLN A 32 8.80 3.85 -14.88
N SER A 33 9.08 4.15 -16.15
CA SER A 33 9.89 5.31 -16.48
C SER A 33 9.20 6.53 -15.88
N ASN A 34 9.97 7.52 -15.43
CA ASN A 34 9.40 8.78 -14.94
C ASN A 34 8.56 9.50 -16.01
N ASP A 35 8.70 9.10 -17.28
CA ASP A 35 7.94 9.62 -18.41
C ASP A 35 6.47 9.16 -18.42
N ASP A 36 6.12 8.08 -17.71
CA ASP A 36 4.74 7.58 -17.59
C ASP A 36 4.01 8.11 -16.33
N LYS A 37 4.72 8.80 -15.44
CA LYS A 37 4.12 9.37 -14.23
C LYS A 37 3.34 10.64 -14.53
N LEU A 38 2.14 10.75 -13.98
CA LEU A 38 1.32 11.94 -14.14
C LEU A 38 1.82 13.08 -13.24
N GLN A 39 2.42 14.08 -13.86
CA GLN A 39 2.90 15.27 -13.17
C GLN A 39 1.77 16.12 -12.59
N LEU A 40 1.93 16.55 -11.34
CA LEU A 40 1.07 17.54 -10.70
C LEU A 40 1.41 18.94 -11.22
N LYS A 41 0.43 19.84 -11.22
CA LYS A 41 0.64 21.24 -11.63
C LYS A 41 1.67 21.98 -10.75
N ASN A 42 1.67 21.68 -9.45
CA ASN A 42 2.60 22.22 -8.47
C ASN A 42 3.23 21.06 -7.70
N ALA A 43 4.48 21.24 -7.28
CA ALA A 43 5.08 20.37 -6.28
C ALA A 43 4.56 20.75 -4.89
N TRP A 44 4.28 19.75 -4.06
CA TRP A 44 3.73 19.93 -2.72
C TRP A 44 4.73 19.49 -1.67
N GLY A 45 5.07 20.40 -0.76
CA GLY A 45 5.87 20.12 0.42
C GLY A 45 5.02 19.40 1.45
N THR A 46 5.48 18.23 1.89
CA THR A 46 4.81 17.42 2.90
C THR A 46 5.57 17.45 4.20
N TYR A 47 4.88 17.70 5.30
CA TYR A 47 5.44 17.87 6.63
C TYR A 47 4.66 17.04 7.66
N PHE A 48 5.32 16.68 8.74
CA PHE A 48 4.73 16.09 9.92
C PHE A 48 4.89 17.06 11.10
N TYR A 49 3.79 17.37 11.76
CA TYR A 49 3.79 18.10 13.01
C TYR A 49 3.67 17.12 14.17
N LYS A 50 4.49 17.29 15.20
CA LYS A 50 4.34 16.58 16.47
C LYS A 50 4.55 17.53 17.62
N ALA A 51 3.51 17.75 18.42
CA ALA A 51 3.56 18.63 19.57
C ALA A 51 4.56 18.12 20.61
N ASP A 52 5.56 18.95 20.88
CA ASP A 52 6.44 18.83 22.05
C ASP A 52 6.46 20.19 22.75
N LYS A 53 6.03 20.22 24.01
CA LYS A 53 5.93 21.45 24.80
C LYS A 53 7.30 22.03 25.17
N GLN A 54 8.37 21.24 25.05
CA GLN A 54 9.74 21.68 25.32
C GLN A 54 10.40 22.35 24.11
N ARG A 55 9.74 22.33 22.95
CA ARG A 55 10.29 22.79 21.67
C ARG A 55 9.47 23.94 21.09
N ASP A 56 10.15 24.81 20.34
CA ASP A 56 9.46 25.85 19.59
C ASP A 56 8.60 25.24 18.48
N TRP A 57 7.52 25.92 18.11
CA TRP A 57 6.56 25.42 17.11
C TRP A 57 7.23 25.02 15.78
N LYS A 58 8.24 25.79 15.33
CA LYS A 58 8.96 25.51 14.09
C LYS A 58 9.73 24.21 14.15
N GLN A 59 10.25 23.87 15.34
CA GLN A 59 11.00 22.65 15.57
C GLN A 59 10.09 21.41 15.61
N ASN A 60 8.81 21.61 15.93
CA ASN A 60 7.79 20.56 15.92
C ASN A 60 7.30 20.22 14.51
N VAL A 61 7.66 21.01 13.50
CA VAL A 61 7.38 20.75 12.08
C VAL A 61 8.59 20.06 11.45
N ILE A 62 8.38 18.86 10.92
CA ILE A 62 9.41 18.04 10.29
C ILE A 62 9.06 17.90 8.82
N TYR A 63 9.97 18.30 7.92
CA TYR A 63 9.80 18.02 6.50
C TYR A 63 9.95 16.52 6.22
N ILE A 64 9.05 15.99 5.40
CA ILE A 64 9.05 14.58 4.99
C ILE A 64 9.57 14.46 3.56
N THR A 65 8.86 15.06 2.61
CA THR A 65 9.16 14.92 1.18
C THR A 65 8.45 16.00 0.34
N SER A 66 8.82 16.09 -0.94
CA SER A 66 8.14 16.91 -1.94
C SER A 66 7.48 15.98 -2.96
N ILE A 67 6.21 16.20 -3.22
CA ILE A 67 5.39 15.36 -4.09
C ILE A 67 5.11 16.14 -5.37
N SER A 68 5.63 15.64 -6.49
CA SER A 68 5.48 16.27 -7.82
C SER A 68 4.65 15.43 -8.80
N TYR A 69 4.33 14.18 -8.45
CA TYR A 69 3.60 13.24 -9.30
C TYR A 69 2.40 12.64 -8.55
N ILE A 70 1.35 12.28 -9.27
CA ILE A 70 0.13 11.69 -8.71
C ILE A 70 0.41 10.35 -8.04
N GLU A 71 1.28 9.54 -8.63
CA GLU A 71 1.67 8.23 -8.11
C GLU A 71 2.40 8.36 -6.77
N ASP A 72 3.23 9.39 -6.63
CA ASP A 72 3.96 9.67 -5.39
C ASP A 72 3.00 10.15 -4.29
N PHE A 73 1.94 10.89 -4.65
CA PHE A 73 0.88 11.26 -3.71
C PHE A 73 0.15 10.03 -3.17
N TRP A 74 -0.30 9.14 -4.04
CA TRP A 74 -1.00 7.92 -3.61
C TRP A 74 -0.11 6.97 -2.83
N SER A 75 1.16 6.87 -3.21
CA SER A 75 2.15 6.13 -2.45
C SER A 75 2.30 6.70 -1.03
N PHE A 76 2.47 8.02 -0.90
CA PHE A 76 2.54 8.68 0.40
C PHE A 76 1.29 8.40 1.24
N TYR A 77 0.10 8.67 0.69
CA TYR A 77 -1.18 8.48 1.40
C TYR A 77 -1.39 7.04 1.89
N THR A 78 -1.01 6.04 1.08
CA THR A 78 -1.21 4.63 1.42
C THR A 78 -0.20 4.11 2.44
N HIS A 79 1.01 4.69 2.48
CA HIS A 79 2.09 4.25 3.38
C HIS A 79 2.21 5.11 4.66
N THR A 80 1.44 6.19 4.79
CA THR A 80 1.32 6.92 6.05
C THR A 80 0.42 6.21 7.05
N TYR A 81 0.66 6.44 8.34
CA TYR A 81 -0.26 6.01 9.38
C TYR A 81 -1.65 6.61 9.15
N GLY A 82 -2.69 5.81 9.35
CA GLY A 82 -4.06 6.30 9.28
C GLY A 82 -4.25 7.45 10.25
N LEU A 83 -5.05 8.45 9.86
CA LEU A 83 -5.29 9.65 10.70
C LEU A 83 -5.83 9.30 12.11
N ARG A 84 -6.43 8.13 12.28
CA ARG A 84 -6.93 7.62 13.56
C ARG A 84 -5.84 7.10 14.49
N ASP A 85 -4.70 6.69 13.95
CA ASP A 85 -3.59 6.10 14.69
C ASP A 85 -2.52 7.14 15.06
N LEU A 86 -2.74 8.40 14.66
CA LEU A 86 -1.88 9.52 15.04
C LEU A 86 -1.94 9.77 16.54
N SER A 87 -0.77 9.95 17.15
CA SER A 87 -0.69 10.41 18.53
C SER A 87 -1.34 11.78 18.68
N ASN A 88 -2.10 11.99 19.77
CA ASN A 88 -2.72 13.28 20.07
C ASN A 88 -1.71 14.44 19.94
N GLY A 89 -2.11 15.50 19.24
CA GLY A 89 -1.24 16.64 18.94
C GLY A 89 -0.22 16.39 17.83
N SER A 90 -0.46 15.41 16.95
CA SER A 90 0.33 15.18 15.75
C SER A 90 -0.53 15.26 14.50
N ASP A 91 0.01 15.85 13.43
CA ASP A 91 -0.72 16.12 12.20
C ASP A 91 0.19 15.96 10.97
N TYR A 92 -0.39 15.58 9.83
CA TYR A 92 0.26 15.71 8.52
C TYR A 92 -0.16 17.01 7.86
N ILE A 93 0.79 17.71 7.24
CA ILE A 93 0.58 19.01 6.58
C ILE A 93 1.08 18.90 5.15
N LEU A 94 0.28 19.38 4.20
CA LEU A 94 0.64 19.47 2.78
C LEU A 94 0.49 20.93 2.34
N PHE A 95 1.53 21.51 1.75
CA PHE A 95 1.61 22.93 1.37
C PHE A 95 2.28 23.16 0.02
#